data_AF-A0A838SH13-F1
#
_entry.id   AF-A0A838SH13-F1
#
_cell.length_a   1.000
_cell.length_b   1.000
_cell.length_c   1.000
_cell.angle_alpha   90.00
_cell.angle_beta   90.00
_cell.angle_gamma   90.00
#
_symmetry.space_group_name_H-M   'P 1'
#
loop_
_entity.id
_entity.type
_entity.pdbx_description
1 polymer ?
#
loop_
_entity_poly.entity_id
_entity_poly.type
_entity_poly.pdbx_seq_one_letter_code
_entity_poly.pdbx_strand_id
1 'polypeptide(L)'
;MAQRFIHGLPPVHLIGPRASGRSWSSKFGGFILGLVWMMAIVPLAMGSHKGSEEHHVASDTGTEISLGHIIEGVPFRVYLSERLGTDEEGSQVQARVDAALQTVVGAFNHMMEHRTDYARFQEALAKDALQKVIIEPKVANREGKEFLLLVARTSQPNQVNLLISASALEEQGYINHPDQLVPVLAREFQWVVSKSDTTPKRQANVVPSDFKQAPIKTNQEIAEMSGEEREHLLQNLFRTYLT
;
A
#
# COMPACT_ATOMS: atom_id res chain seq x y z
N MET A 1 -31.71 35.02 -46.06
CA MET A 1 -30.70 35.80 -46.78
C MET A 1 -29.33 35.29 -46.32
N ALA A 2 -28.64 34.32 -46.92
CA ALA A 2 -28.24 34.05 -48.32
C ALA A 2 -27.12 34.95 -48.85
N GLN A 3 -25.86 34.50 -48.69
CA GLN A 3 -24.63 34.73 -49.50
C GLN A 3 -23.59 33.72 -48.94
N ARG A 4 -23.22 32.57 -49.53
CA ARG A 4 -22.46 32.24 -50.77
C ARG A 4 -21.18 33.08 -50.94
N PHE A 5 -19.97 32.61 -51.30
CA PHE A 5 -19.36 31.38 -51.85
C PHE A 5 -17.80 31.66 -51.81
N ILE A 6 -16.89 30.78 -51.36
CA ILE A 6 -16.09 29.76 -52.10
C ILE A 6 -14.60 30.13 -52.47
N HIS A 7 -13.74 29.10 -52.36
CA HIS A 7 -12.37 28.82 -52.93
C HIS A 7 -11.13 29.60 -52.43
N GLY A 8 -9.94 28.99 -52.26
CA GLY A 8 -9.52 27.63 -52.59
C GLY A 8 -8.10 27.25 -52.13
N LEU A 9 -7.83 25.94 -52.09
CA LEU A 9 -6.51 25.30 -52.10
C LEU A 9 -5.88 25.44 -53.50
N PRO A 10 -4.53 25.50 -53.64
CA PRO A 10 -3.75 24.31 -54.07
C PRO A 10 -2.24 24.38 -53.67
N PRO A 11 -1.29 23.56 -54.19
CA PRO A 11 -1.31 22.14 -54.58
C PRO A 11 -0.18 21.29 -53.94
N VAL A 12 -0.32 19.97 -54.10
CA VAL A 12 0.71 18.93 -53.96
C VAL A 12 1.62 18.91 -55.19
N HIS A 13 2.93 18.73 -55.02
CA HIS A 13 3.82 18.23 -56.08
C HIS A 13 4.70 17.08 -55.58
N LEU A 14 4.42 15.90 -56.12
CA LEU A 14 5.26 14.70 -56.17
C LEU A 14 6.37 14.89 -57.21
N ILE A 15 7.65 14.66 -56.86
CA ILE A 15 8.68 14.17 -57.80
C ILE A 15 9.60 13.19 -57.05
N GLY A 16 9.75 12.01 -57.66
CA GLY A 16 10.46 10.83 -57.13
C GLY A 16 11.99 10.83 -57.28
N PRO A 17 12.62 9.64 -57.14
CA PRO A 17 14.00 9.49 -56.72
C PRO A 17 14.99 9.38 -57.89
N ARG A 18 16.27 9.70 -57.63
CA ARG A 18 17.38 9.33 -58.52
C ARG A 18 18.60 8.89 -57.72
N ALA A 19 19.02 7.67 -57.98
CA ALA A 19 20.22 7.04 -57.45
C ALA A 19 21.46 7.36 -58.31
N SER A 20 22.57 7.65 -57.64
CA SER A 20 23.99 7.39 -58.00
C SER A 20 24.80 8.07 -56.89
N GLY A 21 25.87 7.55 -56.30
CA GLY A 21 26.93 6.65 -56.74
C GLY A 21 27.96 6.59 -55.60
N ARG A 22 28.71 5.48 -55.55
CA ARG A 22 29.77 5.20 -54.56
C ARG A 22 30.94 6.18 -54.66
N SER A 23 31.63 6.44 -53.55
CA SER A 23 33.08 6.22 -53.43
C SER A 23 33.60 6.49 -52.01
N TRP A 24 34.55 5.65 -51.59
CA TRP A 24 35.28 5.59 -50.32
C TRP A 24 36.06 6.86 -49.93
N SER A 25 36.10 7.16 -48.63
CA SER A 25 37.33 7.17 -47.81
C SER A 25 36.95 7.49 -46.36
N SER A 26 37.11 6.52 -45.47
CA SER A 26 38.21 6.44 -44.51
C SER A 26 38.07 7.40 -43.32
N LYS A 27 37.88 6.73 -42.17
CA LYS A 27 38.54 6.99 -40.89
C LYS A 27 37.73 7.71 -39.80
N PHE A 28 37.69 6.97 -38.69
CA PHE A 28 37.55 7.38 -37.29
C PHE A 28 36.16 7.70 -36.74
N GLY A 29 35.72 6.79 -35.86
CA GLY A 29 35.23 7.19 -34.54
C GLY A 29 33.73 7.00 -34.33
N GLY A 30 33.39 6.17 -33.34
CA GLY A 30 32.04 6.14 -32.77
C GLY A 30 31.31 4.82 -32.99
N PHE A 31 31.73 3.81 -32.24
CA PHE A 31 31.07 2.53 -32.13
C PHE A 31 29.67 2.68 -31.51
N ILE A 32 28.78 1.86 -32.04
CA ILE A 32 27.42 1.50 -31.64
C ILE A 32 27.24 1.35 -30.12
N LEU A 33 26.10 1.81 -29.60
CA LEU A 33 25.18 1.14 -28.65
C LEU A 33 24.35 2.24 -27.96
N GLY A 34 23.05 2.13 -27.74
CA GLY A 34 22.14 1.03 -27.86
C GLY A 34 20.84 1.51 -27.21
N LEU A 35 19.76 1.43 -27.96
CA LEU A 35 18.41 1.64 -27.47
C LEU A 35 18.09 0.51 -26.49
N VAL A 36 18.12 0.77 -25.19
CA VAL A 36 17.62 -0.17 -24.17
C VAL A 36 16.57 0.54 -23.33
N TRP A 37 15.34 0.28 -23.73
CA TRP A 37 14.13 0.33 -22.94
C TRP A 37 14.35 -0.43 -21.63
N MET A 38 14.49 0.27 -20.49
CA MET A 38 14.31 -0.36 -19.19
C MET A 38 12.89 -0.05 -18.70
N MET A 39 12.02 -1.04 -18.94
CA MET A 39 10.87 -1.31 -18.10
C MET A 39 11.37 -1.46 -16.66
N ALA A 40 11.12 -0.46 -15.81
CA ALA A 40 11.25 -0.63 -14.37
C ALA A 40 10.12 -1.57 -13.91
N ILE A 41 10.44 -2.86 -13.84
CA ILE A 41 9.64 -3.86 -13.16
C ILE A 41 9.60 -3.45 -11.68
N VAL A 42 8.47 -2.90 -11.24
CA VAL A 42 8.18 -2.70 -9.82
C VAL A 42 8.22 -4.08 -9.17
N PRO A 43 8.99 -4.31 -8.08
CA PRO A 43 8.94 -5.57 -7.38
C PRO A 43 7.56 -5.75 -6.75
N LEU A 44 6.80 -6.70 -7.28
CA LEU A 44 5.67 -7.33 -6.61
C LEU A 44 6.20 -7.95 -5.31
N ALA A 45 6.07 -7.22 -4.20
CA ALA A 45 6.22 -7.81 -2.88
C ALA A 45 5.08 -8.83 -2.71
N MET A 46 5.40 -10.10 -2.91
CA MET A 46 4.48 -11.20 -2.64
C MET A 46 4.18 -11.21 -1.14
N GLY A 47 2.89 -11.11 -0.82
CA GLY A 47 2.39 -11.24 0.53
C GLY A 47 2.79 -12.60 1.10
N SER A 48 3.61 -12.58 2.15
CA SER A 48 3.83 -13.74 2.99
C SER A 48 2.55 -13.96 3.81
N HIS A 49 1.74 -14.93 3.37
CA HIS A 49 0.64 -15.47 4.16
C HIS A 49 1.26 -16.27 5.31
N LYS A 50 1.32 -15.67 6.50
CA LYS A 50 1.50 -16.41 7.76
C LYS A 50 0.27 -16.14 8.64
N GLY A 51 -0.23 -17.22 9.22
CA GLY A 51 -1.55 -17.33 9.83
C GLY A 51 -1.89 -16.24 10.84
N SER A 52 -3.20 -16.00 10.95
CA SER A 52 -3.83 -15.09 11.89
C SER A 52 -3.52 -15.48 13.33
N GLU A 53 -2.61 -14.75 13.96
CA GLU A 53 -2.60 -14.61 15.41
C GLU A 53 -3.30 -13.30 15.77
N GLU A 54 -4.21 -13.38 16.74
CA GLU A 54 -4.96 -12.25 17.27
C GLU A 54 -3.99 -11.31 17.99
N HIS A 55 -3.51 -10.29 17.28
CA HIS A 55 -2.61 -9.29 17.84
C HIS A 55 -3.39 -8.28 18.69
N HIS A 56 -3.63 -8.62 19.96
CA HIS A 56 -3.99 -7.66 21.00
C HIS A 56 -2.78 -6.77 21.34
N VAL A 57 -2.52 -5.73 20.55
CA VAL A 57 -1.64 -4.66 21.05
C VAL A 57 -2.36 -4.08 22.26
N ALA A 58 -1.82 -4.33 23.45
CA ALA A 58 -2.21 -3.64 24.67
C ALA A 58 -1.83 -2.17 24.47
N SER A 59 -2.70 -1.41 23.82
CA SER A 59 -2.68 0.04 23.83
C SER A 59 -3.51 0.47 25.02
N ASP A 60 -2.96 0.23 26.21
CA ASP A 60 -3.33 1.03 27.37
C ASP A 60 -2.42 2.27 27.26
N THR A 61 -2.92 3.24 26.51
CA THR A 61 -2.23 4.48 26.17
C THR A 61 -2.11 5.29 27.46
N GLY A 62 -0.87 5.50 27.92
CA GLY A 62 -0.57 6.38 29.04
C GLY A 62 -1.18 7.77 28.81
N THR A 63 -1.94 8.21 29.82
CA THR A 63 -2.33 9.58 30.17
C THR A 63 -2.43 10.58 29.01
N GLU A 64 -3.58 10.58 28.33
CA GLU A 64 -3.97 11.61 27.35
C GLU A 64 -4.42 12.90 28.07
N ILE A 65 -3.65 14.00 28.00
CA ILE A 65 -4.12 15.34 28.42
C ILE A 65 -4.14 16.35 27.24
N SER A 66 -3.74 15.98 26.02
CA SER A 66 -3.95 16.86 24.87
C SER A 66 -5.36 16.72 24.28
N LEU A 67 -6.09 17.84 24.18
CA LEU A 67 -7.33 17.96 23.41
C LEU A 67 -7.00 17.66 21.94
N GLY A 68 -7.18 16.40 21.53
CA GLY A 68 -6.87 15.95 20.16
C GLY A 68 -7.46 16.88 19.10
N HIS A 69 -6.68 17.11 18.04
CA HIS A 69 -7.02 18.03 16.95
C HIS A 69 -8.24 17.54 16.17
N ILE A 70 -9.19 18.45 15.95
CA ILE A 70 -10.42 18.17 15.22
C ILE A 70 -10.17 18.41 13.74
N ILE A 71 -10.54 17.45 12.90
CA ILE A 71 -10.68 17.64 11.46
C ILE A 71 -12.17 17.75 11.17
N GLU A 72 -12.58 18.75 10.40
CA GLU A 72 -14.00 18.93 10.10
C GLU A 72 -14.55 17.79 9.24
N GLY A 73 -15.69 17.23 9.65
CA GLY A 73 -16.40 16.21 8.88
C GLY A 73 -15.89 14.77 9.03
N VAL A 74 -14.90 14.51 9.89
CA VAL A 74 -14.49 13.15 10.27
C VAL A 74 -14.89 12.81 11.71
N PRO A 75 -15.17 11.54 12.04
CA PRO A 75 -15.58 11.14 13.39
C PRO A 75 -14.42 10.95 14.37
N PHE A 76 -13.17 10.99 13.90
CA PHE A 76 -11.97 10.79 14.71
C PHE A 76 -11.20 12.08 14.96
N ARG A 77 -10.22 12.02 15.87
CA ARG A 77 -9.30 13.11 16.20
C ARG A 77 -7.85 12.68 16.04
N VAL A 78 -6.97 13.66 15.82
CA VAL A 78 -5.52 13.46 15.74
C VAL A 78 -4.88 13.84 17.07
N TYR A 79 -4.14 12.92 17.67
CA TYR A 79 -3.50 13.06 18.97
C TYR A 79 -1.99 13.09 18.82
N LEU A 80 -1.33 13.85 19.71
CA LEU A 80 0.11 13.78 19.90
C LEU A 80 0.39 12.93 21.14
N SER A 81 1.32 11.98 21.06
CA SER A 81 1.74 11.23 22.24
C SER A 81 2.60 12.10 23.16
N GLU A 82 2.19 12.26 24.42
CA GLU A 82 3.01 12.89 25.46
C GLU A 82 4.13 11.94 25.89
N ARG A 83 5.23 11.91 25.13
CA ARG A 83 6.53 11.49 25.68
C ARG A 83 7.50 12.62 25.43
N LEU A 84 7.53 13.58 26.34
CA LEU A 84 8.55 14.62 26.34
C LEU A 84 9.30 14.59 27.68
N GLY A 85 10.57 14.20 27.60
CA GLY A 85 11.54 14.46 28.66
C GLY A 85 11.77 15.97 28.81
N THR A 86 12.03 16.39 30.04
CA THR A 86 12.11 17.78 30.52
C THR A 86 13.39 18.54 30.13
N ASP A 87 14.00 18.25 28.97
CA ASP A 87 15.30 18.80 28.58
C ASP A 87 15.20 19.57 27.23
N GLU A 88 16.23 20.33 26.84
CA GLU A 88 16.25 21.12 25.58
C GLU A 88 16.03 20.27 24.32
N GLU A 89 16.42 18.99 24.36
CA GLU A 89 16.14 17.99 23.33
C GLU A 89 14.63 17.74 23.17
N GLY A 90 13.85 17.88 24.25
CA GLY A 90 12.40 17.84 24.24
C GLY A 90 11.77 18.97 23.43
N SER A 91 12.36 20.17 23.43
CA SER A 91 11.82 21.32 22.66
C SER A 91 11.92 21.10 21.15
N GLN A 92 13.04 20.54 20.68
CA GLN A 92 13.23 20.21 19.27
C GLN A 92 12.35 19.03 18.84
N VAL A 93 12.20 18.02 19.70
CA VAL A 93 11.28 16.90 19.47
C VAL A 93 9.82 17.39 19.40
N GLN A 94 9.43 18.33 20.26
CA GLN A 94 8.07 18.90 20.24
C GLN A 94 7.82 19.68 18.95
N ALA A 95 8.75 20.55 18.52
CA ALA A 95 8.63 21.28 17.27
C ALA A 95 8.49 20.34 16.04
N ARG A 96 9.23 19.23 16.05
CA ARG A 96 9.14 18.18 15.03
C ARG A 96 7.76 17.51 15.03
N VAL A 97 7.25 17.18 16.21
CA VAL A 97 5.95 16.54 16.40
C VAL A 97 4.80 17.49 16.01
N ASP A 98 4.92 18.78 16.31
CA ASP A 98 3.95 19.80 15.92
C ASP A 98 3.92 20.01 14.40
N ALA A 99 5.08 20.03 13.74
CA ALA A 99 5.17 20.10 12.28
C ALA A 99 4.57 18.85 11.62
N ALA A 100 4.79 17.67 12.21
CA ALA A 100 4.15 16.42 11.79
C ALA A 100 2.62 16.50 11.96
N LEU A 101 2.12 17.06 13.07
CA LEU A 101 0.69 17.27 13.29
C LEU A 101 0.08 18.14 12.20
N GLN A 102 0.66 19.30 11.91
CA GLN A 102 0.15 20.20 10.86
C GLN A 102 0.14 19.52 9.50
N THR A 103 1.18 18.75 9.19
CA THR A 103 1.27 17.99 7.93
C THR A 103 0.17 16.94 7.83
N VAL A 104 -0.02 16.14 8.89
CA VAL A 104 -1.04 15.07 8.94
C VAL A 104 -2.44 15.65 8.86
N VAL A 105 -2.72 16.71 9.61
CA VAL A 105 -4.01 17.42 9.57
C VAL A 105 -4.26 17.99 8.18
N GLY A 106 -3.27 18.65 7.57
CA GLY A 106 -3.37 19.18 6.21
C GLY A 106 -3.65 18.09 5.18
N ALA A 107 -3.01 16.93 5.31
CA ALA A 107 -3.25 15.81 4.42
C ALA A 107 -4.66 15.23 4.57
N PHE A 108 -5.18 15.11 5.80
CA PHE A 108 -6.56 14.67 6.02
C PHE A 108 -7.59 15.68 5.54
N ASN A 109 -7.35 16.99 5.73
CA ASN A 109 -8.21 18.03 5.19
C ASN A 109 -8.30 17.93 3.67
N HIS A 110 -7.16 17.77 2.98
CA HIS A 110 -7.14 17.54 1.54
C HIS A 110 -7.92 16.27 1.13
N MET A 111 -7.72 15.16 1.85
CA MET A 111 -8.48 13.93 1.60
C MET A 111 -9.99 14.12 1.83
N MET A 112 -10.40 14.98 2.75
CA MET A 112 -11.80 15.32 3.01
C MET A 112 -12.41 16.18 1.91
N GLU A 113 -11.69 17.19 1.44
CA GLU A 113 -12.09 18.03 0.30
C GLU A 113 -12.29 17.20 -0.96
N HIS A 114 -11.44 16.20 -1.18
CA HIS A 114 -11.45 15.30 -2.34
C HIS A 114 -11.96 13.90 -2.01
N ARG A 115 -12.85 13.75 -1.01
CA ARG A 115 -13.23 12.44 -0.45
C ARG A 115 -13.77 11.42 -1.45
N THR A 116 -14.39 11.88 -2.55
CA THR A 116 -14.91 11.01 -3.61
C THR A 116 -13.82 10.31 -4.41
N ASP A 117 -12.61 10.87 -4.41
CA ASP A 117 -11.45 10.34 -5.12
C ASP A 117 -10.77 9.22 -4.31
N TYR A 118 -11.09 9.12 -3.01
CA TYR A 118 -10.52 8.16 -2.07
C TYR A 118 -11.58 7.18 -1.55
N ALA A 119 -12.01 6.24 -2.38
CA ALA A 119 -13.09 5.28 -2.06
C ALA A 119 -12.88 4.54 -0.72
N ARG A 120 -11.65 4.10 -0.41
CA ARG A 120 -11.33 3.41 0.85
C ARG A 120 -11.38 4.32 2.07
N PHE A 121 -10.99 5.58 1.91
CA PHE A 121 -11.12 6.57 2.96
C PHE A 121 -12.60 6.85 3.24
N GLN A 122 -13.39 7.07 2.19
CA GLN A 122 -14.84 7.26 2.31
C GLN A 122 -15.53 6.05 2.96
N GLU A 123 -15.14 4.83 2.59
CA GLU A 123 -15.65 3.61 3.21
C GLU A 123 -15.33 3.53 4.70
N ALA A 124 -14.10 3.87 5.09
CA ALA A 124 -13.70 3.91 6.50
C ALA A 124 -14.50 4.93 7.31
N LEU A 125 -14.77 6.11 6.74
CA LEU A 125 -15.64 7.12 7.37
C LEU A 125 -17.07 6.62 7.53
N ALA A 126 -17.63 5.99 6.50
CA ALA A 126 -19.00 5.46 6.54
C ALA A 126 -19.17 4.33 7.57
N LYS A 127 -18.10 3.58 7.84
CA LYS A 127 -18.07 2.48 8.80
C LYS A 127 -17.63 2.89 10.21
N ASP A 128 -17.26 4.16 10.41
CA ASP A 128 -16.62 4.62 11.66
C ASP A 128 -15.42 3.75 12.06
N ALA A 129 -14.62 3.35 11.07
CA ALA A 129 -13.59 2.32 11.23
C ALA A 129 -12.35 2.80 12.02
N LEU A 130 -12.10 4.12 12.07
CA LEU A 130 -10.93 4.71 12.68
C LEU A 130 -11.33 5.38 14.00
N GLN A 131 -10.78 4.91 15.12
CA GLN A 131 -11.07 5.49 16.43
C GLN A 131 -10.24 6.75 16.67
N LYS A 132 -8.91 6.65 16.47
CA LYS A 132 -7.96 7.74 16.67
C LYS A 132 -6.83 7.68 15.65
N VAL A 133 -6.27 8.84 15.33
CA VAL A 133 -4.94 8.97 14.72
C VAL A 133 -3.99 9.43 15.80
N ILE A 134 -2.84 8.76 15.96
CA ILE A 134 -1.86 9.09 17.00
C ILE A 134 -0.51 9.32 16.32
N ILE A 135 0.06 10.49 16.55
CA ILE A 135 1.39 10.86 16.09
C ILE A 135 2.35 10.59 17.24
N GLU A 136 3.27 9.67 17.00
CA GLU A 136 4.33 9.31 17.95
C GLU A 136 5.67 9.75 17.38
N PRO A 137 6.68 10.07 18.24
CA PRO A 137 8.04 10.33 17.76
C PRO A 137 8.56 9.22 16.87
N LYS A 138 8.21 7.97 17.19
CA LYS A 138 8.63 6.77 16.50
C LYS A 138 7.59 5.66 16.66
N VAL A 139 7.24 5.01 15.55
CA VAL A 139 6.28 3.89 15.53
C VAL A 139 6.99 2.62 15.14
N ALA A 140 6.87 1.57 15.96
CA ALA A 140 7.44 0.26 15.69
C ALA A 140 6.46 -0.88 16.04
N ASN A 141 6.59 -2.02 15.36
CA ASN A 141 5.88 -3.23 15.75
C ASN A 141 6.54 -3.90 16.96
N ARG A 142 5.94 -5.00 17.45
CA ARG A 142 6.49 -5.78 18.57
C ARG A 142 7.87 -6.39 18.31
N GLU A 143 8.25 -6.54 17.05
CA GLU A 143 9.55 -7.07 16.62
C GLU A 143 10.61 -5.95 16.56
N GLY A 144 10.24 -4.70 16.89
CA GLY A 144 11.12 -3.54 16.80
C GLY A 144 11.29 -2.98 15.39
N LYS A 145 10.54 -3.49 14.40
CA LYS A 145 10.56 -2.95 13.04
C LYS A 145 9.79 -1.63 12.99
N GLU A 146 10.42 -0.62 12.44
CA GLU A 146 9.88 0.74 12.34
C GLU A 146 9.00 0.92 11.12
N PHE A 147 7.96 1.74 11.27
CA PHE A 147 7.00 2.04 10.22
C PHE A 147 6.71 3.54 10.17
N LEU A 148 6.48 4.04 8.96
CA LEU A 148 5.91 5.38 8.77
C LEU A 148 4.48 5.46 9.32
N LEU A 149 3.68 4.45 8.96
CA LEU A 149 2.26 4.32 9.30
C LEU A 149 2.00 2.90 9.77
N LEU A 150 1.24 2.75 10.87
CA LEU A 150 0.87 1.45 11.40
C LEU A 150 -0.59 1.46 11.86
N VAL A 151 -1.39 0.55 11.28
CA VAL A 151 -2.78 0.33 11.71
C VAL A 151 -2.82 -0.72 12.82
N ALA A 152 -3.26 -0.33 14.01
CA ALA A 152 -3.38 -1.17 15.20
C ALA A 152 -4.85 -1.43 15.57
N ARG A 153 -5.18 -2.67 15.95
CA ARG A 153 -6.52 -2.99 16.44
C ARG A 153 -6.74 -2.42 17.83
N THR A 154 -7.97 -2.00 18.10
CA THR A 154 -8.39 -1.51 19.42
C THR A 154 -9.14 -2.60 20.17
N SER A 155 -9.48 -2.35 21.43
CA SER A 155 -10.41 -3.19 22.19
C SER A 155 -11.86 -3.04 21.69
N GLN A 156 -12.17 -1.95 20.99
CA GLN A 156 -13.48 -1.71 20.41
C GLN A 156 -13.64 -2.53 19.12
N PRO A 157 -14.73 -3.31 18.99
CA PRO A 157 -14.98 -4.05 17.77
C PRO A 157 -15.18 -3.08 16.61
N ASN A 158 -14.72 -3.51 15.45
CA ASN A 158 -14.75 -2.76 14.20
C ASN A 158 -13.98 -1.42 14.17
N GLN A 159 -13.09 -1.19 15.14
CA GLN A 159 -12.32 0.04 15.21
C GLN A 159 -10.82 -0.20 15.30
N VAL A 160 -10.05 0.63 14.61
CA VAL A 160 -8.59 0.62 14.61
C VAL A 160 -8.03 2.00 14.95
N ASN A 161 -6.80 2.04 15.45
CA ASN A 161 -5.99 3.24 15.57
C ASN A 161 -5.00 3.30 14.41
N LEU A 162 -4.75 4.50 13.89
CA LEU A 162 -3.68 4.75 12.94
C LEU A 162 -2.54 5.46 13.68
N LEU A 163 -1.40 4.79 13.79
CA LEU A 163 -0.17 5.35 14.36
C LEU A 163 0.68 5.92 13.23
N ILE A 164 1.24 7.12 13.44
CA ILE A 164 2.08 7.82 12.47
C ILE A 164 3.40 8.22 13.14
N SER A 165 4.52 7.88 12.51
CA SER A 165 5.86 8.21 13.02
C SER A 165 6.30 9.58 12.55
N ALA A 166 6.48 10.52 13.49
CA ALA A 166 7.02 11.85 13.20
C ALA A 166 8.46 11.77 12.66
N SER A 167 9.28 10.83 13.15
CA SER A 167 10.64 10.68 12.65
C SER A 167 10.70 10.22 11.21
N ALA A 168 9.87 9.23 10.86
CA ALA A 168 9.83 8.71 9.51
C ALA A 168 9.20 9.72 8.53
N LEU A 169 8.28 10.57 8.98
CA LEU A 169 7.75 11.67 8.16
C LEU A 169 8.85 12.65 7.76
N GLU A 170 9.75 13.00 8.69
CA GLU A 170 10.86 13.91 8.38
C GLU A 170 11.92 13.23 7.51
N GLU A 171 12.33 12.00 7.85
CA GLU A 171 13.34 11.24 7.09
C GLU A 171 12.94 11.04 5.63
N GLN A 172 11.64 10.89 5.36
CA GLN A 172 11.11 10.71 4.00
C GLN A 172 10.70 12.03 3.34
N GLY A 173 10.89 13.17 4.00
CA GLY A 173 10.66 14.49 3.43
C GLY A 173 9.19 14.92 3.33
N TYR A 174 8.29 14.32 4.11
CA TYR A 174 6.86 14.65 4.09
C TYR A 174 6.49 15.88 4.91
N ILE A 175 7.35 16.30 5.85
CA ILE A 175 7.08 17.45 6.73
C ILE A 175 6.85 18.71 5.90
N ASN A 176 5.77 19.45 6.22
CA ASN A 176 5.28 20.62 5.50
C ASN A 176 4.81 20.36 4.04
N HIS A 177 4.68 19.10 3.65
CA HIS A 177 4.24 18.68 2.31
C HIS A 177 3.03 17.72 2.42
N PRO A 178 1.87 18.22 2.87
CA PRO A 178 0.68 17.38 3.07
C PRO A 178 0.22 16.69 1.77
N ASP A 179 0.37 17.35 0.63
CA ASP A 179 0.05 16.86 -0.71
C ASP A 179 0.83 15.57 -1.08
N GLN A 180 2.08 15.46 -0.61
CA GLN A 180 2.91 14.27 -0.83
C GLN A 180 2.55 13.12 0.12
N LEU A 181 2.02 13.45 1.31
CA LEU A 181 1.59 12.46 2.29
C LEU A 181 0.24 11.83 1.93
N VAL A 182 -0.66 12.58 1.30
CA VAL A 182 -2.00 12.13 0.86
C VAL A 182 -2.01 10.76 0.17
N PRO A 183 -1.24 10.50 -0.90
CA PRO A 183 -1.28 9.21 -1.59
C PRO A 183 -0.80 8.05 -0.70
N VAL A 184 0.11 8.31 0.23
CA VAL A 184 0.61 7.32 1.18
C VAL A 184 -0.49 7.00 2.20
N LEU A 185 -1.10 8.03 2.80
CA LEU A 185 -2.22 7.87 3.72
C LEU A 185 -3.40 7.16 3.07
N ALA A 186 -3.80 7.56 1.86
CA ALA A 186 -4.90 6.96 1.13
C ALA A 186 -4.72 5.45 0.93
N ARG A 187 -3.48 5.00 0.70
CA ARG A 187 -3.17 3.57 0.57
C ARG A 187 -3.37 2.82 1.90
N GLU A 188 -3.05 3.43 3.04
CA GLU A 188 -3.22 2.80 4.35
C GLU A 188 -4.68 2.56 4.72
N PHE A 189 -5.62 3.33 4.15
CA PHE A 189 -7.05 3.09 4.37
C PHE A 189 -7.53 1.73 3.84
N GLN A 190 -6.79 1.10 2.93
CA GLN A 190 -7.03 -0.30 2.55
C GLN A 190 -6.85 -1.23 3.76
N TRP A 191 -5.85 -0.97 4.61
CA TRP A 191 -5.60 -1.73 5.83
C TRP A 191 -6.54 -1.35 6.95
N VAL A 192 -6.91 -0.07 7.07
CA VAL A 192 -7.90 0.40 8.04
C VAL A 192 -9.20 -0.38 7.87
N VAL A 193 -9.79 -0.35 6.67
CA VAL A 193 -11.05 -1.06 6.37
C VAL A 193 -10.92 -2.57 6.58
N SER A 194 -9.78 -3.16 6.20
CA SER A 194 -9.56 -4.61 6.33
C SER A 194 -9.40 -5.04 7.79
N LYS A 195 -8.62 -4.30 8.59
CA LYS A 195 -8.36 -4.64 9.99
C LYS A 195 -9.53 -4.28 10.91
N SER A 196 -10.34 -3.31 10.51
CA SER A 196 -11.59 -2.94 11.19
C SER A 196 -12.74 -3.88 10.86
N ASP A 197 -12.64 -4.78 9.88
CA ASP A 197 -13.67 -5.80 9.72
C ASP A 197 -13.42 -6.91 10.76
N THR A 198 -14.14 -6.81 11.89
CA THR A 198 -14.10 -7.81 12.96
C THR A 198 -15.27 -8.77 12.89
N THR A 199 -16.07 -8.73 11.81
CA THR A 199 -17.13 -9.69 11.58
C THR A 199 -16.51 -11.09 11.64
N PRO A 200 -17.08 -12.02 12.42
CA PRO A 200 -16.62 -13.40 12.42
C PRO A 200 -16.65 -13.88 10.98
N LYS A 201 -15.48 -14.09 10.38
CA LYS A 201 -15.37 -14.59 9.02
C LYS A 201 -16.18 -15.87 9.03
N ARG A 202 -17.33 -15.90 8.31
CA ARG A 202 -18.13 -17.12 8.18
C ARG A 202 -17.12 -18.19 7.85
N GLN A 203 -16.93 -19.14 8.76
CA GLN A 203 -16.22 -20.36 8.43
C GLN A 203 -17.09 -20.94 7.33
N ALA A 204 -16.70 -20.71 6.07
CA ALA A 204 -17.28 -21.42 4.94
C ALA A 204 -17.14 -22.87 5.36
N ASN A 205 -18.28 -23.52 5.66
CA ASN A 205 -18.33 -24.85 6.26
C ASN A 205 -17.15 -25.64 5.76
N VAL A 206 -16.13 -25.78 6.60
CA VAL A 206 -14.98 -26.60 6.27
C VAL A 206 -15.60 -27.97 6.23
N VAL A 207 -15.98 -28.42 5.03
CA VAL A 207 -16.34 -29.80 4.79
C VAL A 207 -15.18 -30.55 5.42
N PRO A 208 -15.42 -31.41 6.43
CA PRO A 208 -14.33 -32.11 7.08
C PRO A 208 -13.67 -32.97 6.01
N SER A 209 -12.58 -32.47 5.41
CA SER A 209 -11.78 -33.23 4.48
C SER A 209 -11.17 -34.35 5.30
N ASP A 210 -11.52 -35.59 4.96
CA ASP A 210 -10.99 -36.76 5.65
C ASP A 210 -9.52 -36.98 5.26
N PHE A 211 -8.63 -36.16 5.84
CA PHE A 211 -7.19 -36.27 5.67
C PHE A 211 -6.63 -37.58 6.22
N LYS A 212 -7.42 -38.39 6.96
CA LYS A 212 -6.98 -39.72 7.40
C LYS A 212 -7.03 -40.75 6.28
N GLN A 213 -7.84 -40.51 5.25
CA GLN A 213 -7.95 -41.37 4.06
C GLN A 213 -7.12 -40.89 2.87
N ALA A 214 -6.58 -39.67 2.94
CA ALA A 214 -5.68 -39.16 1.90
C ALA A 214 -4.37 -39.97 1.93
N PRO A 215 -3.98 -40.63 0.82
CA PRO A 215 -2.72 -41.36 0.75
C PRO A 215 -1.55 -40.37 0.65
N ILE A 216 -1.23 -39.68 1.73
CA ILE A 216 -0.12 -38.74 1.80
C ILE A 216 1.15 -39.55 2.07
N LYS A 217 2.04 -39.58 1.07
CA LYS A 217 3.35 -40.22 1.14
C LYS A 217 4.44 -39.15 1.34
N THR A 218 5.49 -39.50 2.06
CA THR A 218 6.67 -38.64 2.24
C THR A 218 7.49 -38.54 0.96
N ASN A 219 8.30 -37.50 0.84
CA ASN A 219 9.17 -37.31 -0.32
C ASN A 219 10.13 -38.49 -0.56
N GLN A 220 10.55 -39.17 0.51
CA GLN A 220 11.42 -40.33 0.43
C GLN A 220 10.66 -41.55 -0.14
N GLU A 221 9.45 -41.81 0.34
CA GLU A 221 8.59 -42.88 -0.20
C GLU A 221 8.26 -42.64 -1.67
N ILE A 222 7.99 -41.39 -2.07
CA ILE A 222 7.72 -41.04 -3.48
C ILE A 222 8.95 -41.28 -4.36
N ALA A 223 10.16 -41.00 -3.86
CA ALA A 223 11.40 -41.20 -4.59
C ALA A 223 11.67 -42.68 -4.89
N GLU A 224 11.23 -43.58 -4.01
CA GLU A 224 11.38 -45.03 -4.14
C GLU A 224 10.31 -45.69 -5.04
N MET A 225 9.21 -44.98 -5.32
CA MET A 225 8.12 -45.47 -6.19
C MET A 225 8.50 -45.44 -7.67
N SER A 226 7.98 -46.41 -8.42
CA SER A 226 7.99 -46.43 -9.88
C SER A 226 7.10 -45.34 -10.47
N GLY A 227 7.29 -45.02 -11.76
CA GLY A 227 6.50 -43.99 -12.45
C GLY A 227 4.99 -44.27 -12.44
N GLU A 228 4.60 -45.52 -12.62
CA GLU A 228 3.19 -45.97 -12.64
C GLU A 228 2.54 -45.83 -11.26
N GLU A 229 3.28 -46.15 -10.19
CA GLU A 229 2.78 -46.01 -8.81
C GLU A 229 2.57 -44.54 -8.43
N ARG A 230 3.43 -43.64 -8.90
CA ARG A 230 3.28 -42.19 -8.70
C ARG A 230 2.04 -41.64 -9.43
N GLU A 231 1.79 -42.11 -10.64
CA GLU A 231 0.62 -41.72 -11.42
C GLU A 231 -0.68 -42.19 -10.75
N HIS A 232 -0.73 -43.44 -10.30
CA HIS A 232 -1.89 -43.99 -9.59
C HIS A 232 -2.13 -43.27 -8.25
N LEU A 233 -1.07 -42.90 -7.53
CA LEU A 233 -1.16 -42.09 -6.31
C LEU A 233 -1.75 -40.71 -6.59
N LEU A 234 -1.30 -40.03 -7.64
CA LEU A 234 -1.83 -38.72 -8.05
C LEU A 234 -3.30 -38.81 -8.46
N GLN A 235 -3.69 -39.83 -9.24
CA GLN A 235 -5.08 -40.04 -9.63
C GLN A 235 -5.99 -40.26 -8.40
N ASN A 236 -5.53 -41.01 -7.40
CA ASN A 236 -6.27 -41.22 -6.16
C ASN A 236 -6.38 -39.95 -5.31
N LEU A 237 -5.34 -39.13 -5.26
CA LEU A 237 -5.39 -37.81 -4.61
C LEU A 237 -6.44 -36.93 -5.31
N PHE A 238 -6.38 -36.79 -6.64
CA PHE A 238 -7.36 -35.99 -7.38
C PHE A 238 -8.79 -36.48 -7.18
N ARG A 239 -9.02 -37.80 -7.20
CA ARG A 239 -10.34 -38.38 -6.96
C ARG A 239 -10.86 -38.09 -5.56
N THR A 240 -9.99 -38.05 -4.55
CA THR A 240 -10.38 -37.80 -3.15
C THR A 240 -10.66 -36.32 -2.88
N TYR A 241 -10.03 -35.41 -3.62
CA TYR A 241 -10.16 -33.96 -3.39
C TYR A 241 -11.16 -33.24 -4.32
N LEU A 242 -11.58 -33.86 -5.44
CA LEU A 242 -12.47 -33.24 -6.43
C LEU A 242 -13.93 -33.74 -6.39
N THR A 243 -14.29 -34.56 -5.40
CA THR A 243 -15.67 -35.00 -5.11
C THR A 243 -16.08 -34.50 -3.74
#